data_AF-K2EE83-F1
#
_entry.id   AF-K2EE83-F1
#
_cell.length_a   1.000
_cell.length_b   1.000
_cell.length_c   1.000
_cell.angle_alpha   90.00
_cell.angle_beta   90.00
_cell.angle_gamma   90.00
#
_symmetry.space_group_name_H-M   'P 1'
#
loop_
_entity.id
_entity.type
_entity.pdbx_description
1 polymer ?
#
loop_
_entity_poly.entity_id
_entity_poly.type
_entity_poly.pdbx_seq_one_letter_code
_entity_poly.pdbx_strand_id
1 'polypeptide(L)'
;MSLCKIVIMGTVVRNPEKRFTSNNLPITYFTINTGKNEEPSLVRVMAVGKLAETTADTVTKDKVVIVEGRLQNGIIKTNTGEEKKVVEISAKAVEVVNQAAVAGRDIEDLGFGDEVSADELIGEDEIPF
;
A
#
# COMPACT_ATOMS: atom_id res chain seq x y z
N MET A 1 5.17 -23.66 15.75
CA MET A 1 5.51 -22.23 15.53
C MET A 1 4.60 -21.69 14.44
N SER A 2 4.08 -20.46 14.58
CA SER A 2 3.24 -19.83 13.57
C SER A 2 3.92 -18.57 13.01
N LEU A 3 4.03 -18.48 11.69
CA LEU A 3 4.51 -17.29 10.98
C LEU A 3 3.30 -16.46 10.53
N CYS A 4 3.29 -15.17 10.85
CA CYS A 4 2.32 -14.22 10.32
C CYS A 4 3.10 -12.99 9.88
N LYS A 5 3.09 -12.71 8.58
CA LYS A 5 3.68 -11.54 7.94
C LYS A 5 2.69 -11.05 6.89
N ILE A 6 2.47 -9.74 6.86
CA ILE A 6 1.64 -9.07 5.86
C ILE A 6 2.45 -7.91 5.29
N VAL A 7 2.38 -7.75 3.97
CA VAL A 7 2.94 -6.61 3.25
C VAL A 7 1.85 -6.13 2.32
N ILE A 8 1.41 -4.88 2.47
CA ILE A 8 0.36 -4.29 1.64
C ILE A 8 0.75 -2.89 1.22
N MET A 9 0.27 -2.51 0.04
CA MET A 9 0.34 -1.15 -0.48
C MET A 9 -1.08 -0.62 -0.65
N GLY A 10 -1.29 0.65 -0.33
CA GLY A 10 -2.59 1.27 -0.51
C GLY A 10 -2.58 2.76 -0.27
N THR A 11 -3.71 3.39 -0.54
CA THR A 11 -3.89 4.83 -0.39
C THR A 11 -4.51 5.16 0.96
N VAL A 12 -3.94 6.12 1.67
CA VAL A 12 -4.41 6.55 2.98
C VAL A 12 -5.73 7.31 2.85
N VAL A 13 -6.80 6.79 3.44
CA VAL A 13 -8.17 7.32 3.27
C VAL A 13 -8.41 8.60 4.07
N ARG A 14 -7.68 8.78 5.18
CA ARG A 14 -7.78 9.93 6.08
C ARG A 14 -6.47 10.12 6.85
N ASN A 15 -6.24 11.33 7.35
CA ASN A 15 -5.07 11.63 8.15
C ASN A 15 -4.94 10.67 9.34
N PRO A 16 -3.72 10.22 9.69
CA PRO A 16 -3.50 9.36 10.84
C PRO A 16 -3.93 10.02 12.16
N GLU A 17 -4.49 9.21 13.05
CA GLU A 17 -4.86 9.63 14.40
C GLU A 17 -3.78 9.18 15.39
N LYS A 18 -2.98 10.13 15.88
CA LYS A 18 -2.01 9.92 16.97
C LYS A 18 -2.73 9.95 18.32
N ARG A 19 -2.47 8.95 19.15
CA ARG A 19 -2.98 8.79 20.51
C ARG A 19 -1.87 8.33 21.43
N PHE A 20 -2.10 8.40 22.73
CA PHE A 20 -1.20 7.86 23.74
C PHE A 20 -1.95 6.86 24.62
N THR A 21 -1.26 5.80 25.03
CA THR A 21 -1.78 4.87 26.05
C THR A 21 -1.68 5.50 27.44
N SER A 22 -2.30 4.86 28.44
CA SER A 22 -2.15 5.23 29.85
C SER A 22 -0.69 5.23 30.33
N ASN A 23 0.19 4.48 29.65
CA ASN A 23 1.62 4.42 29.94
C ASN A 23 2.44 5.41 29.10
N ASN A 24 1.79 6.42 28.50
CA ASN A 24 2.41 7.42 27.62
C ASN A 24 3.11 6.82 26.38
N LEU A 25 2.68 5.64 25.92
CA LEU A 25 3.21 5.05 24.69
C LEU A 25 2.45 5.63 23.48
N PRO A 26 3.13 6.24 22.49
CA PRO A 26 2.48 6.75 21.30
C PRO A 26 1.95 5.61 20.43
N ILE A 27 0.73 5.78 19.92
CA ILE A 27 0.07 4.89 18.99
C ILE A 27 -0.53 5.74 17.87
N THR A 28 -0.32 5.34 16.62
CA THR A 28 -0.88 6.02 15.46
C THR A 28 -1.74 5.04 14.67
N TYR A 29 -3.01 5.39 14.49
CA TYR A 29 -3.96 4.61 13.70
C TYR A 29 -4.22 5.29 12.37
N PHE A 30 -4.27 4.50 11.31
CA PHE A 30 -4.71 4.97 10.00
C PHE A 30 -5.41 3.86 9.22
N THR A 31 -6.08 4.23 8.14
CA THR A 31 -6.81 3.30 7.28
C THR A 31 -6.30 3.49 5.87
N ILE A 32 -5.95 2.38 5.21
CA ILE A 32 -5.55 2.36 3.82
C ILE A 32 -6.59 1.64 2.98
N ASN A 33 -6.79 2.10 1.75
CA ASN A 33 -7.55 1.38 0.75
C ASN A 33 -6.59 0.56 -0.13
N THR A 34 -6.75 -0.76 -0.14
CA THR A 34 -6.00 -1.69 -1.00
C THR A 34 -6.82 -2.19 -2.18
N GLY A 35 -8.08 -1.78 -2.27
CA GLY A 35 -9.02 -2.19 -3.31
C GLY A 35 -8.96 -1.31 -4.56
N LYS A 36 -9.76 -1.66 -5.55
CA LYS A 36 -9.98 -0.84 -6.75
C LYS A 36 -11.10 0.18 -6.49
N ASN A 37 -11.23 1.19 -7.34
CA ASN A 37 -12.22 2.26 -7.15
C ASN A 37 -13.65 1.75 -6.94
N GLU A 38 -14.05 0.69 -7.65
CA GLU A 38 -15.40 0.11 -7.59
C GLU A 38 -15.59 -0.87 -6.43
N GLU A 39 -14.50 -1.40 -5.86
CA GLU A 39 -14.50 -2.38 -4.78
C GLU A 39 -13.47 -1.99 -3.71
N PRO A 40 -13.78 -1.02 -2.84
CA PRO A 40 -12.86 -0.56 -1.82
C PRO A 40 -12.60 -1.66 -0.79
N SER A 41 -11.32 -1.86 -0.46
CA SER A 41 -10.88 -2.78 0.58
C SER A 41 -10.14 -1.99 1.66
N LEU A 42 -10.84 -1.71 2.76
CA LEU A 42 -10.34 -0.87 3.83
C LEU A 42 -9.60 -1.69 4.89
N VAL A 43 -8.32 -1.39 5.09
CA VAL A 43 -7.48 -2.07 6.06
C VAL A 43 -7.02 -1.08 7.11
N ARG A 44 -7.25 -1.42 8.39
CA ARG A 44 -6.77 -0.63 9.52
C ARG A 44 -5.35 -1.03 9.88
N VAL A 45 -4.51 -0.02 10.11
CA VAL A 45 -3.11 -0.19 10.51
C VAL A 45 -2.87 0.55 11.82
N MET A 46 -2.10 -0.07 12.70
CA MET A 46 -1.64 0.48 13.97
C MET A 46 -0.11 0.48 14.00
N ALA A 47 0.47 1.66 14.21
CA ALA A 47 1.89 1.85 14.51
C ALA A 47 2.06 2.20 16.00
N VAL A 48 3.15 1.75 16.62
CA VAL A 48 3.42 1.96 18.06
C VAL A 48 4.84 2.52 18.29
N GLY A 49 5.02 3.23 19.40
CA GLY A 49 6.34 3.75 19.80
C GLY A 49 6.90 4.74 18.78
N LYS A 50 8.21 4.65 18.49
CA LYS A 50 8.89 5.52 17.52
C LYS A 50 8.24 5.48 16.13
N LEU A 51 7.77 4.30 15.69
CA LEU A 51 7.09 4.17 14.40
C LEU A 51 5.78 4.98 14.39
N ALA A 52 5.05 5.03 15.51
CA ALA A 52 3.84 5.84 15.61
C ALA A 52 4.12 7.33 15.41
N GLU A 53 5.19 7.83 16.02
CA GLU A 53 5.61 9.24 15.88
C GLU A 53 5.94 9.56 14.43
N THR A 54 6.86 8.78 13.83
CA THR A 54 7.24 8.99 12.43
C THR A 54 6.05 8.84 11.47
N THR A 55 5.16 7.88 11.71
CA THR A 55 3.96 7.68 10.89
C THR A 55 3.03 8.89 10.97
N ALA A 56 2.83 9.45 12.16
CA ALA A 56 1.97 10.62 12.34
C ALA A 56 2.51 11.86 11.60
N ASP A 57 3.83 12.00 11.51
CA ASP A 57 4.47 13.16 10.88
C ASP A 57 4.59 13.02 9.35
N THR A 58 4.76 11.80 8.85
CA THR A 58 5.06 11.55 7.42
C THR A 58 3.85 11.15 6.59
N VAL A 59 2.92 10.40 7.18
CA VAL A 59 1.74 9.86 6.50
C VAL A 59 0.60 10.87 6.56
N THR A 60 0.02 11.18 5.41
CA THR A 60 -1.14 12.08 5.29
C THR A 60 -2.19 11.44 4.39
N LYS A 61 -3.41 11.99 4.41
CA LYS A 61 -4.46 11.62 3.47
C LYS A 61 -3.96 11.63 2.02
N ASP A 62 -4.48 10.72 1.21
CA ASP A 62 -4.27 10.58 -0.24
C ASP A 62 -2.85 10.17 -0.65
N LYS A 63 -1.94 9.92 0.31
CA LYS A 63 -0.64 9.33 0.03
C LYS A 63 -0.73 7.81 -0.14
N VAL A 64 0.09 7.28 -1.04
CA VAL A 64 0.33 5.84 -1.17
C VAL A 64 1.39 5.42 -0.16
N VAL A 65 1.12 4.35 0.59
CA VAL A 65 2.02 3.81 1.60
C VAL A 65 2.19 2.31 1.44
N ILE A 66 3.37 1.82 1.78
CA ILE A 66 3.67 0.40 1.96
C ILE A 66 3.73 0.13 3.46
N VAL A 67 3.05 -0.93 3.89
CA VAL A 67 3.00 -1.35 5.29
C VAL A 67 3.46 -2.80 5.38
N GLU A 68 4.54 -3.05 6.12
CA GLU A 68 4.92 -4.39 6.58
C GLU A 68 4.47 -4.55 8.03
N GLY A 69 3.91 -5.71 8.37
CA GLY A 69 3.52 -5.98 9.74
C GLY A 69 3.02 -7.39 9.98
N ARG A 70 2.16 -7.51 10.99
CA ARG A 70 1.48 -8.75 11.36
C ARG A 70 -0.01 -8.48 11.54
N LEU A 71 -0.84 -9.41 11.12
CA LEU A 71 -2.28 -9.35 11.36
C LEU A 71 -2.56 -9.65 12.83
N GLN A 72 -3.44 -8.86 13.44
CA GLN A 72 -3.87 -9.01 14.82
C GLN A 72 -5.35 -8.65 15.00
N ASN A 73 -5.93 -9.07 16.12
CA ASN A 73 -7.26 -8.65 16.52
C ASN A 73 -7.16 -7.51 17.54
N GLY A 74 -7.67 -6.33 17.18
CA GLY A 74 -7.85 -5.20 18.07
C GLY A 74 -9.25 -5.17 18.68
N ILE A 75 -9.43 -4.33 19.71
CA ILE A 75 -10.73 -4.06 20.32
C ILE A 75 -11.02 -2.57 20.20
N ILE A 76 -12.20 -2.22 19.68
CA ILE A 76 -12.69 -0.85 19.62
C ILE A 76 -13.92 -0.74 20.51
N LYS A 77 -13.96 0.28 21.36
CA LYS A 77 -15.17 0.65 22.09
C LYS A 77 -16.03 1.55 21.23
N THR A 78 -17.27 1.15 21.02
CA THR A 78 -18.27 1.97 20.33
C THR A 78 -18.83 3.04 21.26
N ASN A 79 -19.52 4.04 20.70
CA ASN A 79 -20.13 5.12 21.49
C ASN A 79 -21.19 4.63 22.49
N THR A 80 -21.75 3.43 22.27
CA THR A 80 -22.70 2.77 23.17
C THR A 80 -22.02 1.97 24.28
N GLY A 81 -20.68 1.92 24.31
CA GLY A 81 -19.89 1.16 25.27
C GLY A 81 -19.62 -0.30 24.88
N GLU A 82 -20.19 -0.78 23.77
CA GLU A 82 -19.98 -2.15 23.28
C GLU A 82 -18.57 -2.31 22.69
N GLU A 83 -17.92 -3.42 23.02
CA GLU A 83 -16.60 -3.80 22.52
C GLU A 83 -16.73 -4.58 21.20
N LYS A 84 -16.15 -4.04 20.12
CA LYS A 84 -16.07 -4.72 18.83
C LYS A 84 -14.65 -5.21 18.56
N LYS A 85 -14.54 -6.50 18.22
CA LYS A 85 -13.30 -7.07 17.70
C LYS A 85 -13.11 -6.61 16.26
N VAL A 86 -11.92 -6.14 15.94
CA VAL A 86 -11.54 -5.73 14.59
C VAL A 86 -10.26 -6.42 14.19
N VAL A 87 -10.15 -6.78 12.92
CA VAL A 87 -8.89 -7.24 12.35
C VAL A 87 -8.10 -6.01 11.92
N GLU A 88 -6.86 -5.91 12.34
CA GLU A 88 -5.96 -4.81 12.02
C GLU A 88 -4.53 -5.30 11.84
N ILE A 89 -3.67 -4.44 11.30
CA ILE A 89 -2.26 -4.74 11.11
C ILE A 89 -1.44 -4.00 12.16
N SER A 90 -0.69 -4.74 12.98
CA SER A 90 0.40 -4.15 13.76
C SER A 90 1.59 -3.93 12.84
N ALA A 91 1.85 -2.66 12.51
CA ALA A 91 2.93 -2.27 11.63
C ALA A 91 4.30 -2.51 12.27
N LYS A 92 5.21 -3.07 11.48
CA LYS A 92 6.65 -3.17 11.76
C LYS A 92 7.43 -2.10 10.99
N ALA A 93 6.98 -1.78 9.77
CA ALA A 93 7.53 -0.70 8.96
C ALA A 93 6.39 -0.02 8.17
N VAL A 94 6.52 1.29 7.97
CA VAL A 94 5.62 2.10 7.15
C VAL A 94 6.47 3.01 6.28
N GLU A 95 6.29 2.93 4.97
CA GLU A 95 7.02 3.74 4.00
C GLU A 95 6.03 4.49 3.11
N VAL A 96 6.26 5.78 2.92
CA VAL A 96 5.49 6.61 2.00
C VAL A 96 6.09 6.49 0.62
N VAL A 97 5.28 6.13 -0.38
CA VAL A 97 5.70 6.11 -1.78
C VAL A 97 5.59 7.52 -2.33
N ASN A 98 6.73 8.11 -2.72
CA ASN A 98 6.74 9.42 -3.35
C ASN A 98 6.43 9.28 -4.84
N GLN A 99 5.25 9.73 -5.26
CA GLN A 99 4.77 9.58 -6.64
C GLN A 99 5.65 10.31 -7.68
N ALA A 100 6.41 11.34 -7.26
CA ALA A 100 7.39 12.01 -8.13
C ALA A 100 8.51 11.06 -8.61
N ALA A 101 8.84 10.00 -7.87
CA ALA A 101 9.81 9.00 -8.29
C ALA A 101 9.22 7.94 -9.24
N VAL A 102 7.88 7.83 -9.30
CA VAL A 102 7.16 6.87 -10.16
C VAL A 102 6.77 7.52 -11.49
N ALA A 103 6.42 8.81 -11.47
CA ALA A 103 6.11 9.60 -12.67
C ALA A 103 7.35 9.98 -13.51
N GLY A 104 8.56 9.70 -13.03
CA GLY A 104 9.83 9.94 -13.74
C GLY A 104 10.52 8.65 -14.22
N ARG A 105 9.89 7.48 -14.05
CA ARG A 105 10.19 6.34 -14.91
C ARG A 105 9.19 6.41 -16.04
N ASP A 106 9.56 7.13 -17.09
CA ASP A 106 9.14 6.72 -18.42
C ASP A 106 9.36 5.21 -18.46
N ILE A 107 8.27 4.46 -18.54
CA ILE A 107 8.35 3.13 -19.10
C ILE A 107 8.79 3.45 -20.52
N GLU A 108 10.11 3.49 -20.75
CA GLU A 108 10.64 3.26 -22.08
C GLU A 108 9.96 1.98 -22.52
N ASP A 109 9.00 2.20 -23.41
CA ASP A 109 8.48 1.25 -24.36
C ASP A 109 9.57 0.21 -24.62
N LEU A 110 9.49 -0.94 -23.94
CA LEU A 110 10.22 -2.12 -24.36
C LEU A 110 9.55 -2.48 -25.68
N GLY A 111 10.05 -1.85 -26.74
CA GLY A 111 9.52 -1.90 -28.09
C GLY A 111 9.34 -3.34 -28.53
N PHE A 112 8.13 -3.83 -28.31
CA PHE A 112 7.58 -5.04 -28.91
C PHE A 112 6.36 -4.64 -29.74
N GLY A 113 6.50 -3.51 -30.44
CA GLY A 113 5.45 -2.92 -31.25
C GLY A 113 6.04 -2.13 -32.40
N ASP A 114 7.12 -2.63 -33.01
CA ASP A 114 7.29 -2.36 -34.44
C ASP A 114 6.50 -3.47 -35.13
N GLU A 115 5.39 -3.06 -35.73
CA GLU A 115 4.74 -3.85 -36.76
C GLU A 115 5.79 -4.11 -37.83
N VAL A 116 6.42 -5.27 -37.79
CA VAL A 116 7.08 -5.83 -38.98
C VAL A 116 5.99 -5.94 -40.03
N SER A 117 5.94 -4.93 -40.91
CA SER A 117 5.07 -4.93 -42.06
C SER A 117 5.37 -6.20 -42.84
N ALA A 118 4.33 -6.99 -43.13
CA ALA A 118 4.48 -8.24 -43.87
C ALA A 118 5.16 -8.03 -45.24
N ASP A 119 5.16 -6.79 -45.76
CA ASP A 119 5.83 -6.40 -46.99
C ASP A 119 7.37 -6.38 -46.91
N GLU A 120 7.99 -6.37 -45.72
CA GLU A 120 9.45 -6.36 -45.57
C GLU A 120 10.05 -7.78 -45.37
N LEU A 121 9.21 -8.79 -45.14
CA LEU A 121 9.60 -10.21 -44.99
C LEU A 121 9.55 -11.02 -46.30
N ILE A 122 8.97 -10.45 -47.35
CA ILE A 122 8.91 -11.04 -48.70
C ILE A 122 9.85 -10.25 -49.61
N GLY A 123 11.16 -10.39 -49.33
CA GLY A 123 12.16 -10.06 -50.34
C GLY A 123 11.88 -10.88 -51.60
N GLU A 124 11.70 -10.20 -52.74
CA GLU A 124 11.57 -10.76 -54.09
C GLU A 124 12.84 -11.49 -54.58
N ASP A 125 13.59 -12.17 -53.70
CA ASP A 125 14.80 -12.90 -54.08
C ASP A 125 14.59 -14.41 -54.00
N GLU A 126 14.29 -14.96 -55.18
CA GLU A 126 14.56 -16.32 -55.66
C GLU A 126 14.42 -17.49 -54.66
N ILE A 127 13.28 -18.19 -54.73
CA ILE A 127 13.20 -19.62 -54.36
C ILE A 127 13.93 -20.44 -55.44
N PRO A 128 15.06 -21.10 -55.12
CA PRO A 128 15.71 -22.00 -56.07
C PRO A 128 14.86 -23.28 -56.23
N PHE A 129 14.65 -23.71 -57.48
CA PHE A 129 13.99 -24.98 -57.81
C PHE A 129 14.83 -26.20 -57.40
#